data_AF-A0A7C5WBT4-F1
#
_entry.id   AF-A0A7C5WBT4-F1
#
_cell.length_a   1.000
_cell.length_b   1.000
_cell.length_c   1.000
_cell.angle_alpha   90.00
_cell.angle_beta   90.00
_cell.angle_gamma   90.00
#
_symmetry.space_group_name_H-M   'P 1'
#
loop_
_entity.id
_entity.type
_entity.pdbx_description
1 polymer ?
#
loop_
_entity_poly.entity_id
_entity_poly.type
_entity_poly.pdbx_seq_one_letter_code
_entity_poly.pdbx_strand_id
1 'polypeptide(L)'
;MDEQLYIFSIENALRQMEHAPRERGYYILRFYVDEQGMPARFPTDRTDIFYLSPSGGILRDRSFNIVLYSARLDAYRGYGRLTEHGE
;
A
#
# COMPACT_ATOMS: atom_id res chain seq x y z
N MET A 1 -8.85 16.73 -6.43
CA MET A 1 -8.28 15.50 -5.82
C MET A 1 -9.41 14.86 -5.03
N ASP A 2 -9.62 13.56 -5.22
CA ASP A 2 -10.67 12.81 -4.52
C ASP A 2 -10.18 12.52 -3.09
N GLU A 3 -10.58 13.32 -2.11
CA GLU A 3 -10.17 13.17 -0.70
C GLU A 3 -10.46 11.76 -0.16
N GLN A 4 -11.47 11.10 -0.71
CA GLN A 4 -11.82 9.73 -0.37
C GLN A 4 -10.71 8.73 -0.70
N LEU A 5 -9.84 9.02 -1.67
CA LEU A 5 -8.70 8.19 -2.05
C LEU A 5 -7.64 8.10 -0.95
N TYR A 6 -7.56 9.09 -0.06
CA TYR A 6 -6.59 9.11 1.03
C TYR A 6 -7.10 8.43 2.30
N ILE A 7 -8.36 7.97 2.34
CA ILE A 7 -8.82 7.10 3.41
C ILE A 7 -8.17 5.73 3.25
N PHE A 8 -7.62 5.18 4.33
CA PHE A 8 -6.98 3.89 4.28
C PHE A 8 -7.99 2.75 4.07
N SER A 9 -7.87 2.10 2.92
CA SER A 9 -8.51 0.83 2.57
C SER A 9 -7.62 0.09 1.57
N ILE A 10 -7.83 -1.22 1.40
CA ILE A 10 -7.08 -2.00 0.41
C ILE A 10 -7.39 -1.50 -1.00
N GLU A 11 -8.65 -1.19 -1.26
CA GLU A 11 -9.15 -0.69 -2.53
C GLU A 11 -8.51 0.66 -2.87
N ASN A 12 -8.43 1.58 -1.92
CA ASN A 12 -7.79 2.87 -2.14
C ASN A 12 -6.28 2.75 -2.29
N ALA A 13 -5.62 1.82 -1.58
CA ALA A 13 -4.21 1.54 -1.80
C ALA A 13 -3.96 1.05 -3.24
N LEU A 14 -4.77 0.12 -3.74
CA LEU A 14 -4.70 -0.36 -5.13
C LEU A 14 -4.96 0.77 -6.14
N ARG A 15 -6.00 1.58 -5.93
CA ARG A 15 -6.30 2.75 -6.78
C ARG A 15 -5.15 3.76 -6.81
N GLN A 16 -4.49 4.00 -5.67
CA GLN A 16 -3.31 4.86 -5.65
C GLN A 16 -2.15 4.23 -6.42
N MET A 17 -1.91 2.92 -6.33
CA MET A 17 -0.84 2.23 -7.07
C MET A 17 -0.94 2.38 -8.59
N GLU A 18 -2.14 2.56 -9.15
CA GLU A 18 -2.35 2.78 -10.59
C GLU A 18 -1.64 4.03 -11.12
N HIS A 19 -1.44 5.04 -10.25
CA HIS A 19 -0.88 6.34 -10.63
C HIS A 19 0.25 6.81 -9.71
N ALA A 20 0.55 6.09 -8.64
CA ALA A 20 1.56 6.46 -7.65
C ALA A 20 2.97 6.42 -8.27
N PRO A 21 3.83 7.39 -7.94
CA PRO A 21 5.24 7.31 -8.25
C PRO A 21 5.84 6.02 -7.68
N ARG A 22 6.69 5.38 -8.48
CA ARG A 22 7.43 4.19 -8.07
C ARG A 22 8.91 4.53 -7.94
N GLU A 23 9.44 4.41 -6.72
CA GLU A 23 10.82 4.73 -6.41
C GLU A 23 11.47 3.56 -5.66
N ARG A 24 12.64 3.13 -6.14
CA ARG A 24 13.46 2.07 -5.49
C ARG A 24 12.66 0.79 -5.17
N GLY A 25 11.69 0.45 -6.01
CA GLY A 25 10.85 -0.74 -5.85
C GLY A 25 9.57 -0.54 -5.05
N TYR A 26 9.34 0.64 -4.44
CA TYR A 26 8.15 0.95 -3.66
C TYR A 26 7.18 1.85 -4.43
N TYR A 27 5.88 1.64 -4.23
CA TYR A 27 4.87 2.65 -4.56
C TYR A 27 4.77 3.65 -3.40
N ILE A 28 4.80 4.94 -3.71
CA ILE A 28 4.67 6.03 -2.73
C ILE A 28 3.18 6.38 -2.60
N LEU A 29 2.57 5.96 -1.49
CA LEU A 29 1.17 6.17 -1.20
C LEU A 29 0.98 7.28 -0.17
N ARG A 30 -0.22 7.87 -0.13
CA ARG A 30 -0.61 8.87 0.86
C ARG A 30 -1.91 8.47 1.53
N PHE A 31 -1.95 8.49 2.85
CA PHE A 31 -3.17 8.25 3.61
C PHE A 31 -3.38 9.31 4.69
N TYR A 32 -4.63 9.53 5.07
CA TYR A 32 -4.96 10.15 6.35
C TYR A 32 -4.35 9.32 7.48
N VAL A 33 -3.96 9.98 8.55
CA VAL A 33 -3.38 9.32 9.72
C VAL A 33 -4.10 9.71 11.00
N ASP A 34 -4.15 8.78 11.96
CA ASP A 34 -4.60 9.04 13.31
C ASP A 34 -3.52 9.76 14.15
N GLU A 35 -3.82 9.97 15.43
CA GLU A 35 -2.92 10.64 16.37
C GLU A 35 -1.60 9.86 16.56
N GLN A 36 -1.61 8.54 16.38
CA GLN A 36 -0.43 7.68 16.46
C GLN A 36 0.36 7.62 15.15
N GLY A 37 -0.13 8.25 14.07
CA GLY A 37 0.51 8.22 12.76
C GLY A 37 0.18 6.99 11.92
N MET A 38 -0.82 6.19 12.31
CA MET A 38 -1.26 5.02 11.57
C MET A 38 -2.30 5.40 10.50
N PRO A 39 -2.36 4.70 9.36
CA PRO A 39 -3.35 4.97 8.32
C PRO A 39 -4.79 4.91 8.85
N ALA A 40 -5.53 6.00 8.69
CA ALA A 40 -6.88 6.17 9.23
C ALA A 40 -7.96 5.71 8.25
N ARG A 41 -9.03 5.11 8.77
CA ARG A 41 -10.20 4.65 8.00
C ARG A 41 -11.29 5.73 7.83
N PHE A 42 -10.97 6.96 8.22
CA PHE A 42 -11.82 8.14 8.09
C PHE A 42 -10.92 9.34 7.80
N PRO A 43 -11.44 10.42 7.18
CA PRO A 43 -10.69 11.65 7.00
C PRO A 43 -10.21 12.23 8.33
N THR A 44 -8.98 12.72 8.35
CA THR A 44 -8.39 13.44 9.48
C THR A 44 -7.70 14.71 8.98
N ASP A 45 -7.22 15.55 9.89
CA ASP A 45 -6.54 16.79 9.51
C ASP A 45 -5.11 16.57 8.98
N ARG A 46 -4.62 15.33 9.03
CA ARG A 46 -3.23 14.99 8.73
C ARG A 46 -3.16 13.86 7.73
N THR A 47 -2.24 13.99 6.77
CA THR A 47 -1.86 12.90 5.87
C THR A 47 -0.39 12.59 6.03
N ASP A 48 -0.02 11.35 5.74
CA ASP A 48 1.38 10.93 5.68
C ASP A 48 1.68 10.06 4.46
N ILE A 49 2.97 9.91 4.16
CA ILE A 49 3.53 9.10 3.08
C ILE A 49 3.84 7.71 3.61
N PHE A 50 3.45 6.71 2.82
CA PHE A 50 3.72 5.30 3.07
C PHE A 50 4.39 4.66 1.85
N TYR A 51 5.20 3.64 2.11
CA TYR A 51 5.95 2.92 1.09
C TYR A 51 5.39 1.51 0.97
N LEU A 52 4.73 1.21 -0.14
CA LEU A 52 4.19 -0.11 -0.40
C LEU A 52 5.16 -0.93 -1.26
N SER A 53 5.63 -2.04 -0.70
CA SER A 53 6.34 -3.08 -1.47
C SER A 53 5.31 -3.94 -2.21
N PRO A 54 5.32 -3.95 -3.55
CA PRO A 54 4.39 -4.77 -4.33
C PRO A 54 4.69 -6.27 -4.22
N SER A 55 5.92 -6.64 -3.86
CA SER A 55 6.25 -8.01 -3.47
C SER A 55 5.88 -8.21 -2.00
N GLY A 56 4.98 -9.16 -1.74
CA GLY A 56 4.48 -9.47 -0.40
C GLY A 56 3.47 -8.48 0.16
N GLY A 57 3.15 -7.39 -0.53
CA GLY A 57 2.10 -6.43 -0.11
C GLY A 57 2.37 -5.80 1.27
N ILE A 58 3.61 -5.38 1.51
CA ILE A 58 4.05 -4.78 2.79
C ILE A 58 3.98 -3.26 2.70
N LEU A 59 3.18 -2.64 3.56
CA LEU A 59 3.13 -1.18 3.73
C LEU A 59 4.04 -0.75 4.87
N ARG A 60 4.84 0.28 4.64
CA ARG A 60 5.77 0.85 5.62
C ARG A 60 5.56 2.35 5.82
N ASP A 61 5.89 2.84 7.00
CA ASP A 61 5.94 4.27 7.29
C ASP A 61 7.25 4.91 6.76
N ARG A 62 7.45 6.21 7.03
CA ARG A 62 8.69 6.94 6.65
C ARG A 62 9.96 6.46 7.33
N SER A 63 9.82 5.85 8.50
CA SER A 63 10.91 5.23 9.24
C SER A 63 11.14 3.78 8.80
N PHE A 64 10.45 3.33 7.73
CA PHE A 64 10.44 1.97 7.21
C PHE A 64 9.96 0.90 8.21
N ASN A 65 9.25 1.28 9.27
CA ASN A 65 8.56 0.31 10.12
C ASN A 65 7.40 -0.33 9.37
N ILE A 66 7.11 -1.60 9.67
CA ILE A 66 5.97 -2.28 9.05
C ILE A 66 4.68 -1.79 9.70
N VAL A 67 3.80 -1.26 8.87
CA VAL A 67 2.47 -0.77 9.26
C VAL A 67 1.42 -1.86 8.99
N LEU A 68 1.56 -2.54 7.86
CA LEU A 68 0.63 -3.56 7.40
C LEU A 68 1.34 -4.59 6.54
N TYR A 69 0.93 -5.83 6.68
CA TYR A 69 1.11 -6.88 5.68
C TYR A 69 -0.25 -7.28 5.11
N SER A 70 -0.38 -7.32 3.78
CA SER A 70 -1.60 -7.78 3.12
C SER A 70 -1.29 -8.46 1.79
N ALA A 71 -1.57 -9.76 1.71
CA ALA A 71 -1.49 -10.52 0.46
C ALA A 71 -2.49 -10.04 -0.62
N ARG A 72 -3.40 -9.11 -0.32
CA ARG A 72 -4.26 -8.46 -1.33
C ARG A 72 -3.53 -7.32 -2.07
N LEU A 73 -2.46 -6.81 -1.47
CA LEU A 73 -1.59 -5.78 -2.06
C LEU A 73 -0.34 -6.38 -2.71
N ASP A 74 -0.21 -7.71 -2.69
CA ASP A 74 0.87 -8.41 -3.37
C ASP A 74 0.55 -8.51 -4.86
N ALA A 75 1.25 -7.71 -5.66
CA ALA A 75 1.08 -7.65 -7.11
C ALA A 75 1.55 -8.94 -7.81
N TYR A 76 2.32 -9.79 -7.12
CA TYR A 76 2.85 -11.04 -7.66
C TYR A 76 2.18 -12.28 -7.08
N ARG A 77 1.09 -12.12 -6.33
CA ARG A 77 0.33 -13.25 -5.79
C ARG A 77 -0.10 -14.19 -6.92
N GLY A 78 0.34 -15.44 -6.85
CA GLY A 78 0.00 -16.50 -7.81
C GLY A 78 1.03 -16.75 -8.91
N TYR A 79 2.04 -15.88 -9.09
CA TYR A 79 3.12 -16.12 -10.08
C TYR A 79 3.95 -17.37 -9.76
N GLY A 80 4.07 -17.76 -8.48
CA GLY A 80 4.77 -18.98 -8.07
C GLY A 80 4.00 -20.29 -8.29
N ARG A 81 2.73 -20.25 -8.73
CA ARG A 81 1.94 -21.47 -9.00
C ARG A 81 1.99 -21.95 -10.45
N LEU A 82 2.56 -21.15 -11.36
CA LEU A 82 2.60 -21.48 -12.80
C LEU A 82 3.78 -22.39 -13.18
N THR A 83 4.65 -22.77 -12.23
CA THR A 83 5.84 -23.60 -12.49
C THR A 83 5.69 -25.07 -12.07
N GLU A 84 4.53 -25.53 -11.59
CA GLU A 84 4.33 -26.91 -11.12
C GLU A 84 3.48 -27.81 -12.05
N HIS A 85 3.25 -27.40 -13.29
CA HIS A 85 2.72 -28.29 -14.33
C HIS A 85 3.55 -28.17 -15.61
N GLY A 86 4.79 -28.65 -15.53
CA GLY A 86 5.62 -28.99 -16.67
C GLY A 86 5.94 -30.48 -16.61
N GLU A 87 5.32 -31.23 -17.53
CA GLU A 87 5.57 -32.62 -17.96
C GLU A 87 5.08 -33.77 -17.04
#